data_AF-A0A841RK41-F1
#
_entry.id   AF-A0A841RK41-F1
#
_cell.length_a   1.000
_cell.length_b   1.000
_cell.length_c   1.000
_cell.angle_alpha   90.00
_cell.angle_beta   90.00
_cell.angle_gamma   90.00
#
_symmetry.space_group_name_H-M   'P 1'
#
loop_
_entity.id
_entity.type
_entity.pdbx_description
1 polymer ?
#
loop_
_entity_poly.entity_id
_entity_poly.type
_entity_poly.pdbx_seq_one_letter_code
_entity_poly.pdbx_strand_id
1 'polypeptide(L)'
;MGIFTRFMDIVNSNINALLDKAEDPEKMIRLMMQEMEDTLVDLKSSCAAKIASRSRVTREQEELEKKVTRWTERAQLAVEKGRDDLAREALIEKKEAQVALDELNRELEHLNQIIDECKNNIVLIEEKLQTVIQKHKALIRRGKEAKEKTKVNKVMRDASGSGVITRFSELENRIERMESEAEMSGYGASSSLENEFSKLEAGDEVDDELAELKKTVKKTKSE
;
A
#
# COMPACT_ATOMS: atom_id res chain seq x y z
N MET A 1 27.02 5.48 14.06
CA MET A 1 26.66 4.30 13.25
C MET A 1 26.84 4.68 11.80
N GLY A 2 27.84 4.09 11.12
CA GLY A 2 28.22 4.51 9.77
C GLY A 2 27.22 4.07 8.71
N ILE A 3 27.13 4.85 7.64
CA ILE A 3 26.28 4.61 6.46
C ILE A 3 26.57 3.22 5.86
N PHE A 4 27.85 2.80 5.90
CA PHE A 4 28.32 1.48 5.49
C PHE A 4 27.79 0.31 6.33
N THR A 5 27.56 0.51 7.63
CA THR A 5 27.07 -0.56 8.51
C THR A 5 25.60 -0.86 8.21
N ARG A 6 24.80 0.20 7.96
CA ARG A 6 23.39 0.06 7.55
C ARG A 6 23.25 -0.59 6.18
N PHE A 7 24.11 -0.24 5.22
CA PHE A 7 24.17 -0.93 3.93
C PHE A 7 24.46 -2.42 4.08
N MET A 8 25.45 -2.79 4.90
CA MET A 8 25.78 -4.20 5.15
C MET A 8 24.65 -4.96 5.85
N ASP A 9 23.93 -4.33 6.77
CA ASP A 9 22.77 -4.93 7.42
C ASP A 9 21.65 -5.21 6.40
N ILE A 10 21.39 -4.27 5.49
CA ILE A 10 20.37 -4.40 4.45
C ILE A 10 20.75 -5.50 3.42
N VAL A 11 22.01 -5.51 2.96
CA VAL A 11 22.51 -6.48 1.97
C VAL A 11 22.58 -7.90 2.54
N ASN A 12 23.09 -8.04 3.76
CA ASN A 12 23.23 -9.33 4.43
C ASN A 12 21.94 -9.84 5.07
N SER A 13 20.95 -8.96 5.31
CA SER A 13 19.67 -9.44 5.83
C SER A 13 18.94 -10.27 4.78
N ASN A 14 18.54 -11.47 5.19
CA ASN A 14 17.49 -12.17 4.48
C ASN A 14 16.20 -11.39 4.71
N ILE A 15 15.77 -10.62 3.70
CA ILE A 15 14.52 -9.84 3.72
C ILE A 15 13.33 -10.71 4.17
N ASN A 16 13.33 -12.02 3.91
CA ASN A 16 12.28 -12.92 4.40
C ASN A 16 12.30 -13.05 5.93
N ALA A 17 13.47 -13.21 6.54
CA ALA A 17 13.61 -13.34 7.99
C ALA A 17 13.22 -12.06 8.75
N LEU A 18 13.41 -10.89 8.13
CA LEU A 18 12.93 -9.62 8.68
C LEU A 18 11.40 -9.51 8.62
N LEU A 19 10.81 -9.95 7.50
CA LEU A 19 9.36 -9.92 7.29
C LEU A 19 8.61 -10.89 8.22
N ASP A 20 9.18 -12.06 8.49
CA ASP A 20 8.55 -13.07 9.35
C ASP A 20 8.40 -12.62 10.82
N LYS A 21 9.17 -11.61 11.24
CA LYS A 21 9.12 -11.03 12.59
C LYS A 21 8.37 -9.70 12.66
N ALA A 22 7.90 -9.18 11.54
CA ALA A 22 7.27 -7.87 11.46
C ALA A 22 5.79 -7.94 11.85
N GLU A 23 5.39 -7.10 12.81
CA GLU A 23 3.97 -6.94 13.20
C GLU A 23 3.14 -6.27 12.09
N ASP A 24 3.76 -5.34 11.35
CA ASP A 24 3.22 -4.75 10.12
C ASP A 24 4.24 -4.87 8.96
N PRO A 25 4.16 -5.92 8.13
CA PRO A 25 5.09 -6.15 7.02
C PRO A 25 4.96 -5.11 5.92
N GLU A 26 3.82 -4.44 5.77
CA GLU A 26 3.62 -3.43 4.73
C GLU A 26 4.36 -2.14 5.08
N LYS A 27 4.23 -1.69 6.34
CA LYS A 27 4.95 -0.52 6.85
C LYS A 27 6.47 -0.75 6.88
N MET A 28 6.91 -1.94 7.30
CA MET A 28 8.33 -2.28 7.34
C MET A 28 8.96 -2.22 5.95
N ILE A 29 8.30 -2.77 4.93
CA ILE A 29 8.81 -2.70 3.55
C ILE A 29 8.91 -1.27 3.03
N ARG A 30 7.92 -0.42 3.32
CA ARG A 30 7.99 1.00 2.92
C ARG A 30 9.19 1.70 3.55
N LEU A 31 9.45 1.46 4.83
CA LEU A 31 10.62 2.02 5.52
C LEU A 31 11.92 1.52 4.90
N MET A 32 12.02 0.20 4.63
CA MET A 32 13.19 -0.38 3.95
C MET A 32 13.39 0.21 2.55
N MET A 33 12.32 0.42 1.78
CA MET A 33 12.42 1.06 0.46
C MET A 33 12.99 2.48 0.58
N GLN A 34 12.44 3.28 1.49
CA GLN A 34 12.90 4.65 1.71
C GLN A 34 14.36 4.68 2.16
N GLU A 35 14.75 3.84 3.11
CA GLU A 35 16.15 3.75 3.57
C GLU A 35 17.12 3.31 2.46
N MET A 36 16.69 2.37 1.61
CA MET A 36 17.47 1.96 0.43
C MET A 36 17.60 3.09 -0.59
N GLU A 37 16.53 3.85 -0.84
CA GLU A 37 16.54 5.02 -1.74
C GLU A 37 17.47 6.12 -1.21
N ASP A 38 17.37 6.46 0.08
CA ASP A 38 18.25 7.44 0.73
C ASP A 38 19.71 6.99 0.66
N THR A 39 19.99 5.72 0.99
CA THR A 39 21.34 5.15 0.90
C THR A 39 21.87 5.16 -0.53
N LEU A 40 21.02 4.92 -1.53
CA LEU A 40 21.41 4.95 -2.93
C LEU A 40 21.80 6.36 -3.38
N VAL A 41 21.07 7.38 -2.95
CA VAL A 41 21.38 8.79 -3.23
C VAL A 41 22.71 9.17 -2.59
N ASP A 42 22.91 8.83 -1.31
CA ASP A 42 24.15 9.09 -0.58
C ASP A 42 25.34 8.40 -1.25
N LEU A 43 25.19 7.12 -1.60
CA LEU A 43 26.25 6.34 -2.25
C LEU A 43 26.59 6.90 -3.63
N LYS A 44 25.60 7.31 -4.43
CA LYS A 44 25.81 7.96 -5.73
C LYS A 44 26.54 9.29 -5.57
N SER A 45 26.17 10.12 -4.58
CA SER A 45 26.84 11.39 -4.33
C SER A 45 28.30 11.22 -3.89
N SER A 46 28.56 10.25 -3.00
CA SER A 46 29.91 9.88 -2.56
C SER A 46 30.75 9.35 -3.72
N CYS A 47 30.17 8.48 -4.57
CA CYS A 47 30.82 7.99 -5.79
C CYS A 47 31.20 9.14 -6.73
N ALA A 48 30.26 10.07 -6.97
CA ALA A 48 30.50 11.23 -7.82
C ALA A 48 31.63 12.11 -7.27
N ALA A 49 31.70 12.33 -5.95
CA ALA A 49 32.80 13.03 -5.32
C ALA A 49 34.15 12.34 -5.55
N LYS A 50 34.20 11.00 -5.46
CA LYS A 50 35.44 10.23 -5.75
C LYS A 50 35.83 10.28 -7.22
N ILE A 51 34.86 10.24 -8.14
CA ILE A 51 35.11 10.42 -9.59
C ILE A 51 35.69 11.81 -9.88
N ALA A 52 35.17 12.85 -9.21
CA ALA A 52 35.72 14.20 -9.30
C ALA A 52 37.14 14.28 -8.74
N SER A 53 37.42 13.67 -7.58
CA SER A 53 38.77 13.58 -7.02
C SER A 53 39.73 12.90 -7.99
N ARG A 54 39.34 11.77 -8.58
CA ARG A 54 40.13 11.07 -9.60
C ARG A 54 40.44 11.97 -10.78
N SER A 55 39.44 12.68 -11.32
CA SER A 55 39.64 13.61 -12.44
C SER A 55 40.64 14.73 -12.10
N ARG A 56 40.60 15.25 -10.87
CA ARG A 56 41.59 16.22 -10.39
C ARG A 56 43.00 15.62 -10.34
N VAL A 57 43.16 14.43 -9.76
CA VAL A 57 44.46 13.75 -9.65
C VAL A 57 45.02 13.39 -11.02
N THR A 58 44.18 12.92 -11.95
CA THR A 58 44.59 12.63 -13.34
C THR A 58 45.13 13.86 -14.05
N ARG A 59 44.52 15.04 -13.86
CA ARG A 59 45.07 16.28 -14.44
C ARG A 59 46.43 16.65 -13.85
N GLU A 60 46.62 16.42 -12.55
CA GLU A 60 47.90 16.67 -11.89
C GLU A 60 48.99 15.69 -12.35
N GLN A 61 48.62 14.41 -12.55
CA GLN A 61 49.45 13.39 -13.16
C GLN A 61 49.91 13.81 -14.57
N GLU A 62 49.00 14.25 -15.43
CA GLU A 62 49.31 14.70 -16.80
C GLU A 62 50.32 15.86 -16.81
N GLU A 63 50.22 16.80 -15.87
CA GLU A 63 51.17 17.90 -15.74
C GLU A 63 52.55 17.43 -15.27
N LEU A 64 52.61 16.46 -14.34
CA LEU A 64 53.88 15.85 -13.92
C LEU A 64 54.52 15.02 -15.03
N GLU A 65 53.74 14.30 -15.83
CA GLU A 65 54.25 13.56 -17.01
C GLU A 65 54.90 14.51 -18.03
N LYS A 66 54.27 15.66 -18.29
CA LYS A 66 54.86 16.73 -19.12
C LYS A 66 56.15 17.26 -18.50
N LYS A 67 56.19 17.46 -17.18
CA LYS A 67 57.40 17.92 -16.45
C LYS A 67 58.54 16.91 -16.58
N VAL A 68 58.27 15.62 -16.40
CA VAL A 68 59.25 14.53 -16.57
C VAL A 68 59.78 14.49 -18.00
N THR A 69 58.89 14.63 -19.00
CA THR A 69 59.25 14.64 -20.42
C THR A 69 60.17 15.82 -20.73
N ARG A 70 59.77 17.03 -20.30
CA ARG A 70 60.56 18.25 -20.49
C ARG A 70 61.95 18.18 -19.86
N TRP A 71 62.08 17.62 -18.67
CA TRP A 71 63.38 17.45 -18.03
C TRP A 71 64.22 16.36 -18.70
N THR A 72 63.58 15.34 -19.26
CA THR A 72 64.27 14.33 -20.09
C THR A 72 64.87 14.95 -21.35
N GLU A 73 64.10 15.75 -22.08
CA GLU A 73 64.57 16.47 -23.28
C GLU A 73 65.70 17.45 -22.94
N ARG A 74 65.59 18.18 -21.83
CA ARG A 74 66.64 19.09 -21.35
C ARG A 74 67.92 18.37 -21.00
N ALA A 75 67.83 17.23 -20.33
CA ALA A 75 68.99 16.40 -20.01
C ALA A 75 69.67 15.90 -21.29
N GLN A 76 68.89 15.43 -22.28
CA GLN A 76 69.42 15.00 -23.57
C GLN A 76 70.15 16.14 -24.30
N LEU A 77 69.52 17.32 -24.40
CA LEU A 77 70.13 18.50 -25.02
C LEU A 77 71.41 18.95 -24.32
N ALA A 78 71.48 18.85 -22.99
CA ALA A 78 72.66 19.18 -22.22
C ALA A 78 73.83 18.22 -22.53
N VAL A 79 73.54 16.91 -22.62
CA VAL A 79 74.52 15.89 -23.02
C VAL A 79 75.01 16.11 -24.45
N GLU A 80 74.11 16.38 -25.40
CA GLU A 80 74.47 16.70 -26.80
C GLU A 80 75.42 17.90 -26.91
N LYS A 81 75.27 18.87 -26.00
CA LYS A 81 76.12 20.07 -25.92
C LYS A 81 77.37 19.89 -25.05
N GLY A 82 77.63 18.69 -24.54
CA GLY A 82 78.78 18.38 -23.67
C GLY A 82 78.74 19.07 -22.31
N ARG A 83 77.55 19.44 -21.83
CA ARG A 83 77.33 20.10 -20.53
C ARG A 83 76.78 19.09 -19.51
N ASP A 84 77.68 18.25 -19.00
CA ASP A 84 77.36 17.18 -18.06
C ASP A 84 76.83 17.68 -16.70
N ASP A 85 77.22 18.90 -16.30
CA ASP A 85 76.73 19.60 -15.13
C ASP A 85 75.22 19.87 -15.23
N LEU A 86 74.78 20.51 -16.32
CA LEU A 86 73.36 20.78 -16.59
C LEU A 86 72.56 19.51 -16.83
N ALA A 87 73.17 18.48 -17.42
CA ALA A 87 72.53 17.19 -17.60
C ALA A 87 72.22 16.53 -16.25
N ARG A 88 73.15 16.58 -15.29
CA ARG A 88 72.92 16.06 -13.93
C ARG A 88 71.80 16.81 -13.21
N GLU A 89 71.80 18.13 -13.27
CA GLU A 89 70.73 18.94 -12.65
C GLU A 89 69.35 18.61 -13.25
N ALA A 90 69.25 18.53 -14.58
CA ALA A 90 68.00 18.15 -15.25
C ALA A 90 67.53 16.73 -14.86
N LEU A 91 68.46 15.79 -14.65
CA LEU A 91 68.14 14.44 -14.19
C LEU A 91 67.68 14.40 -12.72
N ILE A 92 68.19 15.28 -11.86
CA ILE A 92 67.72 15.40 -10.47
C ILE A 92 66.26 15.89 -10.47
N GLU A 93 65.97 16.97 -11.20
CA GLU A 93 64.62 17.52 -11.34
C GLU A 93 63.64 16.51 -11.97
N LYS A 94 64.10 15.76 -12.97
CA LYS A 94 63.32 14.65 -13.55
C LYS A 94 62.99 13.61 -12.48
N LYS A 95 63.96 13.22 -11.67
CA LYS A 95 63.79 12.18 -10.64
C LYS A 95 62.78 12.62 -9.59
N GLU A 96 62.83 13.88 -9.14
CA GLU A 96 61.85 14.43 -8.21
C GLU A 96 60.43 14.43 -8.80
N ALA A 97 60.30 14.87 -10.06
CA ALA A 97 59.01 14.82 -10.76
C ALA A 97 58.50 13.38 -10.96
N GLN A 98 59.39 12.42 -11.19
CA GLN A 98 59.04 11.01 -11.33
C GLN A 98 58.55 10.41 -10.00
N VAL A 99 59.19 10.75 -8.87
CA VAL A 99 58.74 10.28 -7.55
C VAL A 99 57.33 10.78 -7.25
N ALA A 100 57.07 12.07 -7.49
CA ALA A 100 55.73 12.64 -7.32
C ALA A 100 54.70 11.99 -8.28
N LEU A 101 55.10 11.69 -9.52
CA LEU A 101 54.24 11.00 -10.48
C LEU A 101 53.89 9.57 -10.01
N ASP A 102 54.86 8.83 -9.48
CA ASP A 102 54.65 7.49 -8.95
C ASP A 102 53.70 7.49 -7.74
N GLU A 103 53.75 8.53 -6.90
CA GLU A 103 52.80 8.73 -5.79
C GLU A 103 51.38 8.97 -6.30
N LEU A 104 51.19 9.86 -7.29
CA LEU A 104 49.86 10.10 -7.88
C LEU A 104 49.31 8.85 -8.59
N ASN A 105 50.17 8.05 -9.22
CA ASN A 105 49.76 6.80 -9.86
C ASN A 105 49.19 5.80 -8.84
N ARG A 106 49.81 5.68 -7.67
CA ARG A 106 49.29 4.85 -6.57
C ARG A 106 47.98 5.39 -6.02
N GLU A 107 47.87 6.71 -5.88
CA GLU A 107 46.62 7.35 -5.46
C GLU A 107 45.48 7.09 -6.46
N LEU A 108 45.76 7.18 -7.76
CA LEU A 108 44.78 6.89 -8.82
C LEU A 108 44.33 5.44 -8.81
N GLU A 109 45.25 4.49 -8.62
CA GLU A 109 44.92 3.08 -8.51
C GLU A 109 43.97 2.82 -7.34
N HIS A 110 44.27 3.39 -6.17
CA HIS A 110 43.42 3.31 -5.00
C HIS A 110 42.05 3.96 -5.22
N LEU A 111 42.00 5.15 -5.85
CA LEU A 111 40.74 5.81 -6.19
C LEU A 111 39.90 5.00 -7.17
N ASN A 112 40.53 4.35 -8.16
CA ASN A 112 39.83 3.48 -9.12
C ASN A 112 39.20 2.28 -8.41
N GLN A 113 39.93 1.63 -7.50
CA GLN A 113 39.41 0.52 -6.69
C GLN A 113 38.17 0.96 -5.89
N ILE A 114 38.25 2.09 -5.18
CA ILE A 114 37.11 2.64 -4.41
C ILE A 114 35.92 2.95 -5.33
N ILE A 115 36.16 3.55 -6.49
CA ILE A 115 35.10 3.90 -7.44
C ILE A 115 34.41 2.63 -7.96
N ASP A 116 35.16 1.58 -8.26
CA ASP A 116 34.61 0.33 -8.78
C ASP A 116 33.83 -0.44 -7.69
N GLU A 117 34.34 -0.49 -6.46
CA GLU A 117 33.58 -0.96 -5.31
C GLU A 117 32.27 -0.18 -5.13
N CYS A 118 32.34 1.15 -5.23
CA CYS A 118 31.17 1.99 -5.09
C CYS A 118 30.12 1.74 -6.18
N LYS A 119 30.54 1.54 -7.44
CA LYS A 119 29.63 1.17 -8.53
C LYS A 119 28.99 -0.20 -8.31
N ASN A 120 29.76 -1.19 -7.89
CA ASN A 120 29.25 -2.52 -7.59
C ASN A 120 28.20 -2.47 -6.47
N ASN A 121 28.47 -1.70 -5.42
CA ASN A 121 27.52 -1.48 -4.33
C ASN A 121 26.24 -0.77 -4.80
N ILE A 122 26.34 0.23 -5.68
CA ILE A 122 25.17 0.89 -6.29
C ILE A 122 24.28 -0.13 -7.00
N VAL A 123 24.85 -0.96 -7.86
CA VAL A 123 24.11 -2.00 -8.60
C VAL A 123 23.42 -2.96 -7.63
N LEU A 124 24.13 -3.40 -6.59
CA LEU A 124 23.58 -4.31 -5.59
C LEU A 124 22.38 -3.70 -4.83
N ILE A 125 22.45 -2.40 -4.47
CA ILE A 125 21.31 -1.71 -3.84
C ILE A 125 20.14 -1.63 -4.81
N GLU A 126 20.38 -1.29 -6.07
CA GLU A 126 19.33 -1.19 -7.07
C GLU A 126 18.60 -2.53 -7.26
N GLU A 127 19.33 -3.66 -7.33
CA GLU A 127 18.76 -5.01 -7.39
C GLU A 127 17.93 -5.37 -6.16
N LYS A 128 18.45 -5.05 -4.96
CA LYS A 128 17.73 -5.29 -3.71
C LYS A 128 16.49 -4.42 -3.60
N LEU A 129 16.56 -3.16 -3.99
CA LEU A 129 15.42 -2.24 -4.03
C LEU A 129 14.33 -2.76 -4.97
N GLN A 130 14.69 -3.25 -6.16
CA GLN A 130 13.72 -3.89 -7.07
C GLN A 130 13.06 -5.11 -6.41
N THR A 131 13.83 -5.93 -5.71
CA THR A 131 13.29 -7.09 -4.96
C THR A 131 12.29 -6.63 -3.89
N VAL A 132 12.61 -5.56 -3.14
CA VAL A 132 11.73 -5.01 -2.11
C VAL A 132 10.45 -4.44 -2.73
N ILE A 133 10.55 -3.71 -3.85
CA ILE A 133 9.39 -3.19 -4.59
C ILE A 133 8.46 -4.32 -5.04
N GLN A 134 9.01 -5.41 -5.57
CA GLN A 134 8.23 -6.57 -5.98
C GLN A 134 7.50 -7.22 -4.80
N LYS A 135 8.18 -7.37 -3.66
CA LYS A 135 7.56 -7.87 -2.42
C LYS A 135 6.47 -6.94 -1.90
N HIS A 136 6.68 -5.63 -1.96
CA HIS A 136 5.68 -4.64 -1.58
C HIS A 136 4.39 -4.83 -2.39
N LYS A 137 4.52 -4.90 -3.73
CA LYS A 137 3.39 -5.13 -4.64
C LYS A 137 2.67 -6.45 -4.35
N ALA A 138 3.41 -7.52 -4.08
CA ALA A 138 2.86 -8.82 -3.73
C ALA A 138 2.05 -8.78 -2.42
N LEU A 139 2.56 -8.08 -1.40
CA LEU A 139 1.87 -7.92 -0.11
C LEU A 139 0.61 -7.06 -0.22
N ILE A 140 0.65 -5.95 -0.96
CA ILE A 140 -0.54 -5.14 -1.24
C ILE A 140 -1.61 -6.00 -1.92
N ARG A 141 -1.23 -6.80 -2.92
CA ARG A 141 -2.17 -7.69 -3.62
C ARG A 141 -2.78 -8.72 -2.67
N ARG A 142 -1.96 -9.41 -1.87
CA ARG A 142 -2.44 -10.37 -0.87
C ARG A 142 -3.36 -9.72 0.17
N GLY A 143 -3.02 -8.50 0.61
CA GLY A 143 -3.85 -7.72 1.53
C GLY A 143 -5.21 -7.36 0.94
N LYS A 144 -5.26 -6.99 -0.34
CA LYS A 144 -6.53 -6.76 -1.06
C LYS A 144 -7.35 -8.04 -1.20
N GLU A 145 -6.75 -9.13 -1.66
CA GLU A 145 -7.41 -10.44 -1.77
C GLU A 145 -7.96 -10.93 -0.42
N ALA A 146 -7.20 -10.78 0.66
CA ALA A 146 -7.64 -11.15 2.01
C ALA A 146 -8.82 -10.28 2.49
N LYS A 147 -8.79 -8.97 2.24
CA LYS A 147 -9.91 -8.06 2.54
C LYS A 147 -11.16 -8.41 1.73
N GLU A 148 -11.01 -8.71 0.44
CA GLU A 148 -12.11 -9.15 -0.43
C GLU A 148 -12.70 -10.48 0.05
N LYS A 149 -11.87 -11.49 0.34
CA LYS A 149 -12.33 -12.76 0.92
C LYS A 149 -13.07 -12.56 2.24
N THR A 150 -12.55 -11.69 3.11
CA THR A 150 -13.22 -11.38 4.38
C THR A 150 -14.56 -10.70 4.16
N LYS A 151 -14.65 -9.76 3.20
CA LYS A 151 -15.89 -9.09 2.82
C LYS A 151 -16.91 -10.09 2.22
N VAL A 152 -16.48 -10.97 1.32
CA VAL A 152 -17.33 -12.03 0.74
C VAL A 152 -17.80 -12.98 1.83
N ASN A 153 -16.92 -13.45 2.71
CA ASN A 153 -17.30 -14.32 3.83
C ASN A 153 -18.25 -13.62 4.80
N LYS A 154 -18.07 -12.32 5.05
CA LYS A 154 -18.99 -11.53 5.88
C LYS A 154 -20.37 -11.41 5.20
N VAL A 155 -20.42 -11.05 3.92
CA VAL A 155 -21.67 -10.98 3.15
C VAL A 155 -22.35 -12.34 3.07
N MET A 156 -21.60 -13.43 2.85
CA MET A 156 -22.15 -14.79 2.88
C MET A 156 -22.65 -15.16 4.27
N ARG A 157 -21.93 -14.83 5.34
CA ARG A 157 -22.39 -15.06 6.71
C ARG A 157 -23.62 -14.22 7.07
N ASP A 158 -23.72 -13.00 6.55
CA ASP A 158 -24.88 -12.12 6.73
C ASP A 158 -26.07 -12.61 5.88
N ALA A 159 -25.82 -13.20 4.71
CA ALA A 159 -26.84 -13.79 3.84
C ALA A 159 -27.31 -15.19 4.32
N SER A 160 -26.42 -15.99 4.90
CA SER A 160 -26.69 -17.32 5.44
C SER A 160 -27.08 -17.31 6.92
N GLY A 161 -26.75 -16.25 7.65
CA GLY A 161 -27.09 -16.08 9.06
C GLY A 161 -28.48 -15.49 9.21
N SER A 162 -29.32 -16.13 10.02
CA SER A 162 -30.57 -15.68 10.68
C SER A 162 -31.46 -14.65 9.96
N GLY A 163 -30.97 -13.49 9.52
CA GLY A 163 -31.76 -12.40 8.96
C GLY A 163 -32.61 -12.73 7.73
N VAL A 164 -32.21 -13.70 6.88
CA VAL A 164 -33.08 -14.17 5.79
C VAL A 164 -34.19 -15.08 6.32
N ILE A 165 -33.89 -15.98 7.26
CA ILE A 165 -34.86 -16.87 7.90
C ILE A 165 -35.83 -16.07 8.78
N THR A 166 -35.35 -15.10 9.56
CA THR A 166 -36.16 -14.22 10.41
C THR A 166 -37.10 -13.35 9.58
N ARG A 167 -36.64 -12.79 8.45
CA ARG A 167 -37.50 -12.03 7.53
C ARG A 167 -38.51 -12.91 6.82
N PHE A 168 -38.18 -14.17 6.52
CA PHE A 168 -39.13 -15.15 6.02
C PHE A 168 -40.20 -15.46 7.06
N SER A 169 -39.82 -15.75 8.31
CA SER A 169 -40.76 -16.01 9.39
C SER A 169 -41.64 -14.80 9.74
N GLU A 170 -41.12 -13.57 9.63
CA GLU A 170 -41.93 -12.34 9.78
C GLU A 170 -42.94 -12.16 8.65
N LEU A 171 -42.55 -12.48 7.41
CA LEU A 171 -43.46 -12.48 6.26
C LEU A 171 -44.52 -13.57 6.38
N GLU A 172 -44.13 -14.76 6.81
CA GLU A 172 -45.02 -15.92 7.02
C GLU A 172 -46.06 -15.60 8.11
N ASN A 173 -45.64 -15.11 9.28
CA ASN A 173 -46.55 -14.64 10.33
C ASN A 173 -47.48 -13.51 9.87
N ARG A 174 -47.03 -12.66 8.95
CA ARG A 174 -47.84 -11.56 8.41
C ARG A 174 -48.86 -12.05 7.40
N ILE A 175 -48.49 -13.02 6.57
CA ILE A 175 -49.41 -13.71 5.65
C ILE A 175 -50.44 -14.49 6.46
N GLU A 176 -50.03 -15.24 7.48
CA GLU A 176 -50.92 -16.02 8.34
C GLU A 176 -51.94 -15.13 9.09
N ARG A 177 -51.53 -13.93 9.52
CA ARG A 177 -52.45 -12.91 10.06
C ARG A 177 -53.40 -12.36 9.02
N MET A 178 -52.94 -12.08 7.80
CA MET A 178 -53.81 -11.60 6.72
C MET A 178 -54.79 -12.69 6.27
N GLU A 179 -54.38 -13.96 6.27
CA GLU A 179 -55.24 -15.11 6.00
C GLU A 179 -56.26 -15.31 7.13
N SER A 180 -55.83 -15.19 8.39
CA SER A 180 -56.75 -15.21 9.54
C SER A 180 -57.76 -14.06 9.52
N GLU A 181 -57.33 -12.84 9.15
CA GLU A 181 -58.22 -11.69 8.96
C GLU A 181 -59.17 -11.89 7.76
N ALA A 182 -58.70 -12.51 6.67
CA ALA A 182 -59.53 -12.85 5.52
C ALA A 182 -60.55 -13.94 5.85
N GLU A 183 -60.17 -14.97 6.59
CA GLU A 183 -61.08 -16.01 7.09
C GLU A 183 -62.10 -15.44 8.09
N MET A 184 -61.69 -14.52 8.98
CA MET A 184 -62.62 -13.78 9.84
C MET A 184 -63.54 -12.86 9.05
N SER A 185 -63.07 -12.25 7.95
CA SER A 185 -63.92 -11.46 7.05
C SER A 185 -64.92 -12.34 6.29
N GLY A 186 -64.56 -13.61 6.02
CA GLY A 186 -65.44 -14.63 5.45
C GLY A 186 -66.50 -15.15 6.43
N TYR A 187 -66.24 -15.09 7.74
CA TYR A 187 -67.18 -15.48 8.81
C TYR A 187 -68.01 -14.32 9.38
N GLY A 188 -67.75 -13.07 8.96
CA GLY A 188 -68.39 -11.86 9.52
C GLY A 188 -69.64 -11.34 8.79
N ALA A 189 -70.00 -11.89 7.62
CA ALA A 189 -71.09 -11.35 6.80
C ALA A 189 -72.47 -11.99 7.06
N SER A 190 -72.55 -13.06 7.86
CA SER A 190 -73.80 -13.81 8.06
C SER A 190 -74.63 -13.36 9.27
N SER A 191 -74.05 -12.63 10.23
CA SER A 191 -74.74 -12.23 11.47
C SER A 191 -75.44 -10.86 11.41
N SER A 192 -75.20 -10.06 10.36
CA SER A 192 -75.82 -8.74 10.20
C SER A 192 -77.12 -8.76 9.39
N LEU A 193 -77.19 -9.62 8.35
CA LEU A 193 -78.38 -9.73 7.49
C LEU A 193 -79.55 -10.41 8.21
N GLU A 194 -79.29 -11.51 8.94
CA GLU A 194 -80.31 -12.20 9.74
C GLU A 194 -80.91 -11.29 10.83
N ASN A 195 -80.08 -10.43 11.45
CA ASN A 195 -80.52 -9.44 12.44
C ASN A 195 -81.30 -8.25 11.83
N GLU A 196 -81.11 -7.94 10.55
CA GLU A 196 -81.92 -6.93 9.85
C GLU A 196 -83.28 -7.48 9.44
N PHE A 197 -83.39 -8.78 9.08
CA PHE A 197 -84.67 -9.42 8.79
C PHE A 197 -85.52 -9.64 10.05
N SER A 198 -84.93 -10.05 11.19
CA SER A 198 -85.68 -10.17 12.45
C SER A 198 -86.22 -8.83 12.98
N LYS A 199 -85.63 -7.70 12.58
CA LYS A 199 -86.15 -6.36 12.90
C LYS A 199 -87.27 -5.89 11.97
N LEU A 200 -87.33 -6.43 10.75
CA LEU A 200 -88.45 -6.19 9.84
C LEU A 200 -89.68 -7.03 10.24
N GLU A 201 -89.48 -8.29 10.62
CA GLU A 201 -90.58 -9.16 11.09
C GLU A 201 -91.18 -8.72 12.42
N ALA A 202 -90.40 -8.11 13.31
CA ALA A 202 -90.89 -7.56 14.59
C ALA A 202 -91.63 -6.21 14.46
N GLY A 203 -91.66 -5.61 13.25
CA GLY A 203 -92.31 -4.32 13.00
C GLY A 203 -93.82 -4.40 12.75
N ASP A 204 -94.31 -5.53 12.21
CA ASP A 204 -95.71 -5.66 11.79
C ASP A 204 -96.64 -6.19 12.91
N GLU A 205 -96.12 -6.88 13.93
CA GLU A 205 -96.96 -7.44 15.03
C GLU A 205 -97.38 -6.38 16.07
N VAL A 206 -96.56 -5.35 16.30
CA VAL A 206 -96.81 -4.32 17.33
C VAL A 206 -97.84 -3.27 16.88
N ASP A 207 -97.91 -2.98 15.58
CA ASP A 207 -98.90 -2.04 15.03
C ASP A 207 -100.30 -2.67 14.93
N ASP A 208 -100.41 -3.99 14.72
CA ASP A 208 -101.68 -4.73 14.74
C ASP A 208 -102.25 -4.86 16.16
N GLU A 209 -101.43 -5.08 17.19
CA GLU A 209 -101.88 -5.06 18.60
C GLU A 209 -102.30 -3.66 19.09
N LEU A 210 -101.68 -2.58 18.58
CA LEU A 210 -102.05 -1.20 18.91
C LEU A 210 -103.41 -0.81 18.29
N ALA A 211 -103.76 -1.36 17.12
CA ALA A 211 -105.05 -1.14 16.46
C ALA A 211 -106.21 -1.83 17.21
N GLU A 212 -105.99 -3.00 17.80
CA GLU A 212 -106.96 -3.68 18.67
C GLU A 212 -107.14 -2.97 20.03
N LEU A 213 -106.06 -2.46 20.64
CA LEU A 213 -106.13 -1.67 21.87
C LEU A 213 -106.88 -0.33 21.69
N LYS A 214 -106.77 0.32 20.53
CA LYS A 214 -107.57 1.53 20.24
C LYS A 214 -109.05 1.25 20.07
N LYS A 215 -109.45 0.07 19.58
CA LYS A 215 -110.87 -0.33 19.48
C LYS A 215 -111.49 -0.62 20.85
N THR A 216 -110.75 -1.21 21.77
CA THR A 216 -111.23 -1.51 23.14
C THR A 216 -111.33 -0.26 24.02
N VAL A 217 -110.39 0.69 23.91
CA VAL A 217 -110.45 1.96 24.68
C VAL A 217 -111.59 2.88 24.25
N LYS A 218 -112.00 2.87 22.96
CA LYS A 218 -113.14 3.67 22.48
C LYS A 218 -114.51 3.14 22.92
N LYS A 219 -114.62 1.85 23.27
CA LYS A 219 -115.88 1.22 23.70
C LYS A 219 -116.18 1.42 25.20
N THR A 220 -115.23 1.93 25.98
CA THR A 220 -115.33 2.09 27.44
C THR A 220 -115.53 3.55 27.89
N LYS A 221 -115.78 4.48 26.93
CA LYS A 221 -116.02 5.91 27.18
C LYS A 221 -117.35 6.43 26.63
N SER A 222 -118.27 5.53 26.31
CA SER A 222 -119.66 5.84 25.94
C SER A 222 -120.63 4.90 26.66
N GLU A 223 -120.65 5.02 27.99
CA GLU A 223 -121.82 4.78 28.85
C GLU A 223 -121.93 5.96 29.81
#